data_AF-A0A9D0YYJ1-F1
#
_entry.id   AF-A0A9D0YYJ1-F1
#
_cell.length_a   1.000
_cell.length_b   1.000
_cell.length_c   1.000
_cell.angle_alpha   90.00
_cell.angle_beta   90.00
_cell.angle_gamma   90.00
#
_symmetry.space_group_name_H-M   'P 1'
#
loop_
_entity.id
_entity.type
_entity.pdbx_description
1 polymer ?
#
loop_
_entity_poly.entity_id
_entity_poly.type
_entity_poly.pdbx_seq_one_letter_code
_entity_poly.pdbx_strand_id
1 'polypeptide(L)'
;MNDIKSLAHTTWNCKYHIVFAPKYRRKVFYTSKRLEIGQILRQLCEWKGVTIIEAEVCPDHIHMLVEIPPKYSVSSFMGFLKGKSSLMIYSKWASARYQYRNREFWCRGYYVDTVGKNTKKIQEYIANQLKEDQLSGQMTLEDFDPFKG
;
A
#
# COMPACT_ATOMS: atom_id res chain seq x y z
N MET A 1 21.08 -4.59 -3.16
CA MET A 1 20.11 -5.71 -3.27
C MET A 1 18.98 -5.23 -4.16
N ASN A 2 18.60 -6.01 -5.17
CA ASN A 2 17.65 -5.57 -6.21
C ASN A 2 16.23 -5.39 -5.62
N ASP A 3 15.81 -4.13 -5.43
CA ASP A 3 14.45 -3.75 -5.05
C ASP A 3 13.42 -3.90 -6.19
N ILE A 4 13.77 -4.56 -7.29
CA ILE A 4 12.95 -4.66 -8.50
C ILE A 4 12.34 -6.06 -8.55
N LYS A 5 11.00 -6.11 -8.55
CA LYS A 5 10.22 -7.33 -8.74
C LYS A 5 9.86 -7.48 -10.22
N SER A 6 9.69 -8.71 -10.70
CA SER A 6 9.27 -9.00 -12.06
C SER A 6 8.05 -9.93 -12.11
N LEU A 7 7.20 -9.69 -13.09
CA LEU A 7 6.14 -10.54 -13.60
C LEU A 7 6.47 -10.87 -15.07
N ALA A 8 5.68 -11.72 -15.73
CA ALA A 8 5.93 -12.17 -17.10
C ALA A 8 6.24 -11.04 -18.11
N HIS A 9 5.57 -9.88 -17.97
CA HIS A 9 5.74 -8.74 -18.87
C HIS A 9 5.86 -7.40 -18.12
N THR A 10 6.22 -7.41 -16.84
CA THR A 10 6.24 -6.18 -16.03
C THR A 10 7.29 -6.24 -14.94
N THR A 11 8.19 -5.26 -14.89
CA THR A 11 9.05 -5.02 -13.73
C THR A 11 8.48 -3.87 -12.90
N TRP A 12 8.54 -3.98 -11.59
CA TRP A 12 7.92 -3.01 -10.70
C TRP A 12 8.64 -2.90 -9.35
N ASN A 13 8.52 -1.72 -8.76
CA ASN A 13 8.95 -1.40 -7.40
C ASN A 13 7.98 -0.36 -6.85
N CYS A 14 6.87 -0.84 -6.29
CA CYS A 14 5.76 -0.01 -5.83
C CYS A 14 5.65 -0.14 -4.32
N LYS A 15 6.44 0.66 -3.61
CA LYS A 15 6.43 0.75 -2.15
C LYS A 15 5.60 1.96 -1.71
N TYR A 16 4.77 1.78 -0.70
CA TYR A 16 3.89 2.81 -0.16
C TYR A 16 3.98 2.83 1.35
N HIS A 17 4.08 4.03 1.92
CA HIS A 17 3.85 4.28 3.33
C HIS A 17 2.39 4.64 3.52
N ILE A 18 1.68 3.87 4.33
CA ILE A 18 0.24 4.02 4.55
C ILE A 18 -0.01 4.20 6.02
N VAL A 19 -0.87 5.16 6.36
CA VAL A 19 -1.28 5.43 7.74
C VAL A 19 -2.81 5.50 7.85
N PHE A 20 -3.37 4.78 8.82
CA PHE A 20 -4.80 4.83 9.11
C PHE A 20 -5.09 4.54 10.58
N ALA A 21 -6.23 5.04 11.05
CA ALA A 21 -6.58 5.04 12.47
C ALA A 21 -7.97 4.43 12.74
N PRO A 22 -8.18 3.79 13.90
CA PRO A 22 -9.50 3.39 14.38
C PRO A 22 -10.37 4.63 14.64
N LYS A 23 -11.68 4.52 14.39
CA LYS A 23 -12.62 5.64 14.52
C LYS A 23 -13.05 5.86 15.98
N TYR A 24 -12.91 7.10 16.48
CA TYR A 24 -13.40 7.60 17.78
C TYR A 24 -13.07 6.71 19.01
N ARG A 25 -14.10 6.37 19.81
CA ARG A 25 -14.09 5.58 21.07
C ARG A 25 -13.49 4.17 20.94
N ARG A 26 -13.06 3.77 19.74
CA ARG A 26 -12.39 2.49 19.51
C ARG A 26 -10.93 2.47 19.90
N LYS A 27 -10.31 3.61 20.26
CA LYS A 27 -8.92 3.65 20.75
C LYS A 27 -8.70 2.67 21.91
N VAL A 28 -9.56 2.67 22.94
CA VAL A 28 -9.40 1.77 24.11
C VAL A 28 -9.45 0.29 23.72
N PHE A 29 -10.47 -0.12 22.94
CA PHE A 29 -10.58 -1.49 22.46
C PHE A 29 -9.39 -1.87 21.57
N TYR A 30 -9.05 -0.99 20.64
CA TYR A 30 -7.93 -1.16 19.73
C TYR A 30 -6.62 -1.33 20.48
N THR A 31 -6.29 -0.47 21.44
CA THR A 31 -5.06 -0.56 22.23
C THR A 31 -4.95 -1.92 22.94
N SER A 32 -6.05 -2.43 23.52
CA SER A 32 -6.06 -3.74 24.18
C SER A 32 -5.90 -4.93 23.22
N LYS A 33 -6.28 -4.77 21.94
CA LYS A 33 -6.31 -5.84 20.92
C LYS A 33 -5.36 -5.60 19.75
N ARG A 34 -4.46 -4.63 19.86
CA ARG A 34 -3.64 -4.12 18.74
C ARG A 34 -2.78 -5.19 18.08
N LEU A 35 -2.21 -6.12 18.86
CA LEU A 35 -1.41 -7.23 18.35
C LEU A 35 -2.23 -8.21 17.52
N GLU A 36 -3.41 -8.60 18.02
CA GLU A 36 -4.32 -9.50 17.30
C GLU A 36 -4.88 -8.84 16.03
N ILE A 37 -5.14 -7.53 16.07
CA ILE A 37 -5.53 -6.75 14.89
C ILE A 37 -4.40 -6.71 13.86
N GLY A 38 -3.15 -6.55 14.30
CA GLY A 38 -1.97 -6.63 13.44
C GLY A 38 -1.85 -7.98 12.71
N GLN A 39 -2.18 -9.08 13.39
CA GLN A 39 -2.22 -10.42 12.78
C GLN A 39 -3.28 -10.52 11.68
N ILE A 40 -4.49 -9.99 11.92
CA ILE A 40 -5.56 -9.94 10.91
C ILE A 40 -5.11 -9.15 9.68
N LEU A 41 -4.46 -8.00 9.88
CA LEU A 41 -3.98 -7.17 8.77
C LEU A 41 -2.89 -7.88 7.96
N ARG A 42 -1.96 -8.57 8.63
CA ARG A 42 -0.93 -9.38 7.96
C ARG A 42 -1.54 -10.47 7.09
N GLN A 43 -2.48 -11.24 7.63
CA GLN A 43 -3.19 -12.27 6.89
C GLN A 43 -3.91 -11.72 5.65
N LEU A 44 -4.57 -10.56 5.78
CA LEU A 44 -5.26 -9.93 4.65
C LEU A 44 -4.29 -9.41 3.57
N CYS A 45 -3.10 -8.97 3.96
CA CYS A 45 -2.05 -8.59 3.00
C CYS A 45 -1.56 -9.81 2.22
N GLU A 46 -1.32 -10.92 2.90
CA GLU A 46 -0.94 -12.21 2.28
C GLU A 46 -1.99 -12.68 1.27
N TRP A 47 -3.28 -12.58 1.60
CA TRP A 47 -4.37 -12.95 0.68
C TRP A 47 -4.39 -12.12 -0.61
N LYS A 48 -3.89 -10.87 -0.56
CA LYS A 48 -3.76 -10.00 -1.73
C LYS A 48 -2.39 -10.07 -2.39
N GLY A 49 -1.47 -10.88 -1.87
CA GLY A 49 -0.08 -10.90 -2.33
C GLY A 49 0.62 -9.55 -2.14
N VAL A 50 0.21 -8.77 -1.13
CA VAL A 50 0.86 -7.52 -0.73
C VAL A 50 1.90 -7.86 0.31
N THR A 51 3.16 -7.45 0.06
CA THR A 51 4.26 -7.72 1.00
C THR A 51 4.36 -6.58 2.00
N ILE A 52 4.37 -6.90 3.28
CA ILE A 52 4.65 -5.92 4.34
C ILE A 52 6.18 -5.89 4.53
N ILE A 53 6.81 -4.76 4.23
CA ILE A 53 8.24 -4.56 4.50
C ILE A 53 8.41 -4.28 6.00
N GLU A 54 7.63 -3.34 6.50
CA GLU A 54 7.65 -2.93 7.90
C GLU A 54 6.25 -2.46 8.30
N ALA A 55 5.86 -2.70 9.55
CA ALA A 55 4.60 -2.18 10.07
C ALA A 55 4.70 -1.94 11.56
N GLU A 56 4.20 -0.80 12.00
CA GLU A 56 4.12 -0.42 13.40
C GLU A 56 2.67 -0.19 13.81
N VAL A 57 2.27 -0.85 14.89
CA VAL A 57 0.93 -0.76 15.45
C VAL A 57 0.98 0.15 16.69
N CYS A 58 0.80 1.45 16.46
CA CYS A 58 0.82 2.48 17.49
C CYS A 58 -0.46 2.45 18.34
N PRO A 59 -0.55 3.18 19.46
CA PRO A 59 -1.72 3.15 20.34
C PRO A 59 -3.03 3.65 19.70
N ASP A 60 -2.95 4.51 18.70
CA ASP A 60 -4.13 5.13 18.08
C ASP A 60 -4.11 5.24 16.55
N HIS A 61 -3.11 4.65 15.88
CA HIS A 61 -3.02 4.52 14.42
C HIS A 61 -2.02 3.42 14.04
N ILE A 62 -1.97 3.07 12.76
CA ILE A 62 -1.06 2.06 12.22
C ILE A 62 -0.25 2.68 11.10
N HIS A 63 1.07 2.47 11.14
CA HIS A 63 1.98 2.71 10.03
C HIS A 63 2.27 1.39 9.32
N MET A 64 2.18 1.39 7.99
CA MET A 64 2.55 0.24 7.17
C MET A 64 3.40 0.69 6.00
N LEU A 65 4.59 0.12 5.86
CA LEU A 65 5.39 0.17 4.65
C LEU A 65 5.13 -1.11 3.86
N VAL A 66 4.46 -0.98 2.72
CA VAL A 66 3.97 -2.13 1.92
C VAL A 66 4.38 -2.06 0.47
N GLU A 67 4.65 -3.21 -0.11
CA GLU A 67 4.79 -3.41 -1.56
C GLU A 67 3.47 -3.90 -2.13
N ILE A 68 2.80 -3.03 -2.89
CA ILE A 68 1.51 -3.35 -3.51
C ILE A 68 1.76 -3.70 -4.99
N PRO A 69 1.35 -4.89 -5.46
CA PRO A 69 1.45 -5.24 -6.87
C PRO A 69 0.74 -4.22 -7.77
N PRO A 70 1.31 -3.85 -8.93
CA PRO A 70 0.80 -2.76 -9.77
C PRO A 70 -0.60 -3.04 -10.36
N LYS A 71 -1.05 -4.30 -10.34
CA LYS A 71 -2.42 -4.69 -10.70
C LYS A 71 -3.50 -4.16 -9.73
N TYR A 72 -3.10 -3.71 -8.54
CA TYR A 72 -4.01 -3.12 -7.56
C TYR A 72 -3.77 -1.62 -7.44
N SER A 73 -4.84 -0.84 -7.49
CA SER A 73 -4.77 0.54 -7.01
C SER A 73 -4.67 0.57 -5.48
N VAL A 74 -3.93 1.53 -4.94
CA VAL A 74 -3.83 1.76 -3.50
C VAL A 74 -5.21 1.90 -2.86
N SER A 75 -6.12 2.63 -3.50
CA SER A 75 -7.47 2.85 -3.01
C SER A 75 -8.30 1.57 -2.93
N SER A 76 -8.21 0.70 -3.94
CA SER A 76 -8.87 -0.60 -3.94
C SER A 76 -8.33 -1.51 -2.84
N PHE A 77 -7.00 -1.55 -2.68
CA PHE A 77 -6.35 -2.31 -1.61
C PHE A 77 -6.79 -1.81 -0.22
N MET A 78 -6.80 -0.50 0.00
CA MET A 78 -7.21 0.09 1.29
C MET A 78 -8.69 -0.12 1.59
N GLY A 79 -9.56 -0.06 0.58
CA GLY A 79 -10.96 -0.42 0.72
C GLY A 79 -11.14 -1.87 1.18
N PHE A 80 -10.43 -2.80 0.55
CA PHE A 80 -10.41 -4.21 0.94
C PHE A 80 -9.86 -4.41 2.36
N LEU A 81 -8.66 -3.88 2.65
CA LEU A 81 -7.95 -4.09 3.91
C LEU A 81 -8.77 -3.59 5.10
N LYS A 82 -9.26 -2.35 5.04
CA LYS A 82 -10.08 -1.74 6.11
C LYS A 82 -11.46 -2.41 6.21
N GLY A 83 -12.08 -2.75 5.08
CA GLY A 83 -13.39 -3.40 5.06
C GLY A 83 -13.38 -4.81 5.64
N LYS A 84 -12.51 -5.69 5.12
CA LYS A 84 -12.41 -7.08 5.59
C LYS A 84 -11.88 -7.19 7.01
N SER A 85 -10.88 -6.38 7.39
CA SER A 85 -10.41 -6.38 8.78
C SER A 85 -11.52 -5.97 9.75
N SER A 86 -12.32 -4.95 9.42
CA SER A 86 -13.48 -4.57 10.25
C SER A 86 -14.43 -5.76 10.47
N LEU A 87 -14.78 -6.49 9.41
CA LEU A 87 -15.64 -7.66 9.50
C LEU A 87 -15.05 -8.76 10.37
N MET A 88 -13.76 -9.08 10.21
CA MET A 88 -13.07 -10.10 11.00
C MET A 88 -12.98 -9.72 12.48
N ILE A 89 -12.70 -8.45 12.77
CA ILE A 89 -12.71 -7.91 14.14
C ILE A 89 -14.09 -8.10 14.77
N TYR A 90 -15.17 -7.71 14.08
CA TYR A 90 -16.53 -7.88 14.60
C TYR A 90 -16.96 -9.34 14.73
N SER A 91 -16.43 -10.23 13.89
CA SER A 91 -16.70 -11.66 13.98
C SER A 91 -16.02 -12.29 15.19
N LYS A 92 -14.76 -11.93 15.45
CA LYS A 92 -13.94 -12.48 16.52
C LYS A 92 -14.36 -11.99 17.90
N TRP A 93 -14.78 -10.73 18.01
CA TRP A 93 -15.21 -10.14 19.29
C TRP A 93 -16.68 -9.71 19.22
N ALA A 94 -17.56 -10.60 19.65
CA ALA A 94 -19.02 -10.38 19.64
C ALA A 94 -19.46 -9.15 20.45
N SER A 95 -18.72 -8.80 21.53
CA SER A 95 -18.94 -7.58 22.32
C SER A 95 -18.74 -6.30 21.51
N ALA A 96 -17.91 -6.34 20.46
CA ALA A 96 -17.75 -5.25 19.52
C ALA A 96 -18.90 -5.13 18.51
N ARG A 97 -19.91 -6.02 18.52
CA ARG A 97 -21.11 -5.89 17.68
C ARG A 97 -22.22 -5.08 18.34
N TYR A 98 -22.40 -5.23 19.66
CA TYR A 98 -23.53 -4.65 20.40
C TYR A 98 -23.39 -3.14 20.67
N GLN A 99 -22.16 -2.62 20.74
CA GLN A 99 -21.89 -1.19 20.97
C GLN A 99 -21.87 -0.34 19.66
N TYR A 100 -22.10 -0.92 18.47
CA TYR A 100 -21.68 -0.28 17.21
C TYR A 100 -22.67 -0.50 16.04
N ARG A 101 -23.71 0.36 15.95
CA ARG A 101 -24.79 0.32 14.94
C ARG A 101 -24.35 0.30 13.46
N ASN A 102 -23.22 0.92 13.10
CA ASN A 102 -22.79 1.08 11.69
C ASN A 102 -21.64 0.16 11.23
N ARG A 103 -21.11 -0.74 12.07
CA ARG A 103 -20.03 -1.70 11.69
C ARG A 103 -18.79 -1.10 10.98
N GLU A 104 -18.44 0.16 11.24
CA GLU A 104 -17.29 0.83 10.60
C GLU A 104 -16.09 0.92 11.54
N PHE A 105 -15.12 0.00 11.60
CA PHE A 105 -14.04 0.04 12.61
C PHE A 105 -13.03 1.20 12.46
N TRP A 106 -12.64 1.50 11.22
CA TRP A 106 -11.61 2.49 10.87
C TRP A 106 -12.21 3.85 10.51
N CYS A 107 -11.40 4.91 10.55
CA CYS A 107 -11.73 6.21 9.94
C CYS A 107 -11.96 6.06 8.43
N ARG A 108 -12.75 6.95 7.82
CA ARG A 108 -13.04 6.90 6.37
C ARG A 108 -11.77 7.12 5.54
N GLY A 109 -11.00 8.15 5.88
CA GLY A 109 -9.72 8.46 5.22
C GLY A 109 -8.56 7.55 5.62
N TYR A 110 -7.45 7.71 4.92
CA TYR A 110 -6.12 7.18 5.22
C TYR A 110 -5.09 8.10 4.53
N TYR A 111 -3.88 8.14 5.05
CA TYR A 111 -2.74 8.80 4.42
C TYR A 111 -1.97 7.77 3.60
N VAL A 112 -1.43 8.19 2.47
CA VAL A 112 -0.50 7.40 1.67
C VAL A 112 0.59 8.28 1.07
N ASP A 113 1.82 7.80 1.12
CA ASP A 113 2.97 8.36 0.42
C ASP A 113 3.71 7.26 -0.35
N THR A 114 4.33 7.63 -1.48
CA THR A 114 5.12 6.71 -2.30
C THR A 114 6.55 6.66 -1.78
N VAL A 115 7.01 5.46 -1.40
CA VAL A 115 8.38 5.26 -0.93
C VAL A 115 9.23 4.84 -2.14
N GLY A 116 9.47 5.78 -3.05
CA GLY A 116 10.02 5.45 -4.37
C GLY A 116 10.77 6.57 -5.08
N LYS A 117 12.11 6.44 -5.06
CA LYS A 117 13.16 7.13 -5.84
C LYS A 117 13.25 8.65 -5.69
N ASN A 118 14.37 9.07 -5.06
CA ASN A 118 14.94 10.42 -5.16
C ASN A 118 14.88 10.89 -6.63
N THR A 119 14.28 12.05 -6.90
CA THR A 119 14.00 12.58 -8.26
C THR A 119 15.20 12.42 -9.20
N LYS A 120 16.42 12.60 -8.67
CA LYS A 120 17.69 12.41 -9.39
C LYS A 120 17.85 11.00 -9.99
N LYS A 121 17.52 9.94 -9.24
CA LYS A 121 17.63 8.54 -9.71
C LYS A 121 16.63 8.20 -10.82
N ILE A 122 15.48 8.89 -10.86
CA ILE A 122 14.50 8.71 -11.95
C ILE A 122 15.04 9.36 -13.22
N GLN A 123 15.58 10.58 -13.12
CA GLN A 123 16.20 11.29 -14.25
C GLN A 123 17.37 10.49 -14.84
N GLU A 124 18.26 9.95 -14.00
CA GLU A 124 19.36 9.09 -14.44
C GLU A 124 18.88 7.81 -15.12
N TYR A 125 17.84 7.16 -14.59
CA TYR A 125 17.25 5.97 -15.21
C TYR A 125 16.67 6.25 -16.61
N ILE A 126 15.93 7.34 -16.76
CA ILE A 126 15.36 7.75 -18.07
C ILE A 126 16.48 8.06 -19.07
N ALA A 127 17.50 8.82 -18.65
CA ALA A 127 18.63 9.16 -19.51
C ALA A 127 19.44 7.92 -19.95
N ASN A 128 19.56 6.91 -19.09
CA ASN A 128 20.25 5.66 -19.43
C ASN A 128 19.40 4.73 -20.31
N GLN A 129 18.09 4.66 -20.09
CA GLN A 129 17.17 3.89 -20.95
C GLN A 129 17.13 4.43 -22.38
N LEU A 130 17.07 5.75 -22.57
CA LEU A 130 17.15 6.36 -23.91
C LEU A 130 18.45 5.97 -24.65
N LYS A 131 19.56 5.87 -23.93
CA LYS A 131 20.84 5.41 -24.51
C LYS A 131 20.80 3.93 -24.88
N GLU A 132 20.22 3.08 -24.02
CA GLU A 132 20.07 1.64 -24.29
C GLU A 132 19.13 1.39 -25.49
N ASP A 133 18.02 2.13 -25.60
CA ASP A 133 17.08 2.06 -26.72
C ASP A 133 17.73 2.51 -28.04
N GLN A 134 18.52 3.59 -28.01
CA GLN A 134 19.32 4.03 -29.16
C GLN A 134 20.36 2.99 -29.61
N LEU A 135 21.03 2.34 -28.65
CA LEU A 135 22.04 1.30 -28.92
C LEU A 135 21.44 -0.02 -29.42
N SER A 136 20.21 -0.34 -29.00
CA SER A 136 19.50 -1.56 -29.43
C SER A 136 18.83 -1.43 -30.81
N GLY A 137 18.98 -0.29 -31.49
CA GLY A 137 18.59 -0.12 -32.88
C GLY A 137 17.09 0.08 -33.13
N GLN A 138 16.29 0.38 -32.11
CA GLN A 138 14.91 0.87 -32.30
C GLN A 138 14.90 2.36 -32.66
N MET A 139 15.36 2.69 -33.87
CA MET A 139 15.03 3.94 -34.56
C MET A 139 13.65 3.76 -35.23
N THR A 140 12.65 4.65 -35.20
CA THR A 140 12.60 6.10 -35.00
C THR A 140 11.19 6.49 -34.54
N LEU A 141 11.05 7.32 -33.51
CA LEU A 141 10.06 8.38 -33.49
C LEU A 141 10.88 9.66 -33.37
N GLU A 142 10.72 10.57 -34.31
CA GLU A 142 11.35 11.90 -34.28
C GLU A 142 11.16 12.50 -32.87
N ASP A 143 12.20 13.18 -32.37
CA ASP A 143 12.33 13.78 -31.03
C ASP A 143 11.25 14.84 -30.73
N PHE A 144 9.99 14.43 -30.71
CA PHE A 144 8.87 15.21 -30.24
C PHE A 144 8.71 14.90 -28.77
N ASP A 145 9.12 15.82 -27.89
CA ASP A 145 8.83 15.77 -26.46
C ASP A 145 7.30 15.96 -26.28
N PRO A 146 6.53 14.89 -26.02
CA PRO A 146 5.07 14.97 -26.02
C PRO A 146 4.52 15.64 -24.75
N PHE A 147 5.40 16.05 -23.82
CA PHE A 147 5.04 16.66 -22.54
C PHE A 147 5.41 18.15 -22.46
N LYS A 148 6.01 18.71 -23.50
CA LYS A 148 6.19 20.15 -23.67
C LYS A 148 5.25 20.67 -24.76
N GLY A 149 4.13 21.22 -24.32
CA GLY A 149 3.33 22.15 -25.12
C GLY A 149 3.91 23.56 -25.05
#